data_AF-A0A3C0TAA6-F1
#
_entry.id   AF-A0A3C0TAA6-F1
#
_cell.length_a   1.000
_cell.length_b   1.000
_cell.length_c   1.000
_cell.angle_alpha   90.00
_cell.angle_beta   90.00
_cell.angle_gamma   90.00
#
_symmetry.space_group_name_H-M   'P 1'
#
loop_
_entity.id
_entity.type
_entity.pdbx_description
1 polymer ?
#
loop_
_entity_poly.entity_id
_entity_poly.type
_entity_poly.pdbx_seq_one_letter_code
_entity_poly.pdbx_strand_id
1 'polypeptide(L)'
;MATRRQIGSEAWQALSKTGTNHLFVISGLHVGMVASLIYKILSLLAFSSASRSIATLFATGAYAAIAGWGLPVQRAFVMTAVVVVGTSLQRNISVATMFFSALFAVLIIEPFAVLNIGFWLSFAAVFSLLYAFSGRVPLVSNWLISSVRSQWVVYIGMLPWMLYLLHQLSWISWVVNLAAIPWIGLLAVPMVLVTIVSSFFTISIASLGLTLCSQLLNLAWAVIDWFAQWNFVHYSAPPTLVLLSVAMIGVLALLAPRGLLPK
;
A
#
# COMPACT_ATOMS: atom_id res chain seq x y z
N MET A 1 28.99 -4.22 -18.81
CA MET A 1 27.71 -3.47 -18.82
C MET A 1 26.45 -4.35 -18.79
N ALA A 2 26.54 -5.69 -18.88
CA ALA A 2 25.37 -6.59 -18.83
C ALA A 2 24.80 -6.82 -17.40
N THR A 3 25.60 -6.62 -16.35
CA THR A 3 25.28 -7.04 -14.98
C THR A 3 24.18 -6.21 -14.31
N ARG A 4 24.05 -4.91 -14.59
CA ARG A 4 23.05 -4.04 -13.91
C ARG A 4 21.61 -4.31 -14.37
N ARG A 5 21.42 -4.73 -15.62
CA ARG A 5 20.09 -5.15 -16.15
C ARG A 5 19.72 -6.56 -15.71
N GLN A 6 20.69 -7.47 -15.62
CA GLN A 6 20.46 -8.85 -15.13
C GLN A 6 20.13 -8.92 -13.63
N ILE A 7 20.85 -8.16 -12.79
CA ILE A 7 20.52 -8.03 -11.36
C ILE A 7 19.11 -7.44 -11.19
N GLY A 8 18.74 -6.46 -12.02
CA GLY A 8 17.40 -5.90 -12.04
C GLY A 8 16.33 -6.93 -12.41
N SER A 9 16.58 -7.79 -13.40
CA SER A 9 15.63 -8.82 -13.83
C SER A 9 15.47 -9.96 -12.82
N GLU A 10 16.55 -10.39 -12.18
CA GLU A 10 16.48 -11.45 -11.15
C GLU A 10 15.76 -10.95 -9.90
N ALA A 11 16.08 -9.74 -9.44
CA ALA A 11 15.37 -9.10 -8.34
C ALA A 11 13.88 -8.90 -8.66
N TRP A 12 13.57 -8.46 -9.89
CA TRP A 12 12.18 -8.31 -10.34
C TRP A 12 11.44 -9.64 -10.42
N GLN A 13 12.10 -10.71 -10.85
CA GLN A 13 11.53 -12.06 -10.83
C GLN A 13 11.27 -12.54 -9.41
N ALA A 14 12.20 -12.35 -8.48
CA ALA A 14 12.03 -12.75 -7.08
C ALA A 14 10.84 -12.01 -6.43
N LEU A 15 10.73 -10.70 -6.67
CA LEU A 15 9.60 -9.88 -6.23
C LEU A 15 8.27 -10.33 -6.87
N SER A 16 8.28 -10.69 -8.16
CA SER A 16 7.09 -11.17 -8.86
C SER A 16 6.67 -12.54 -8.32
N LYS A 17 7.62 -13.43 -8.03
CA LYS A 17 7.36 -14.76 -7.48
C LYS A 17 6.76 -14.72 -6.08
N THR A 18 7.17 -13.75 -5.27
CA THR A 18 6.65 -13.56 -3.91
C THR A 18 5.45 -12.60 -3.86
N GLY A 19 5.07 -11.98 -4.98
CA GLY A 19 3.99 -10.99 -5.04
C GLY A 19 4.30 -9.68 -4.30
N THR A 20 5.57 -9.40 -4.03
CA THR A 20 6.03 -8.22 -3.28
C THR A 20 6.49 -7.06 -4.19
N ASN A 21 6.31 -7.17 -5.51
CA ASN A 21 6.62 -6.12 -6.51
C ASN A 21 6.17 -4.71 -6.08
N HIS A 22 4.97 -4.63 -5.48
CA HIS A 22 4.35 -3.39 -5.06
C HIS A 22 4.99 -2.75 -3.82
N LEU A 23 5.82 -3.46 -3.05
CA LEU A 23 6.51 -2.92 -1.88
C LEU A 23 7.77 -2.15 -2.29
N PHE A 24 8.47 -2.62 -3.32
CA PHE A 24 9.73 -2.05 -3.78
C PHE A 24 9.55 -0.98 -4.87
N VAL A 25 8.44 -1.01 -5.61
CA VAL A 25 7.92 0.17 -6.29
C VAL A 25 7.06 0.91 -5.28
N ILE A 26 7.63 1.91 -4.60
CA ILE A 26 7.03 2.71 -3.51
C ILE A 26 5.50 2.57 -3.43
N SER A 27 5.06 1.75 -2.49
CA SER A 27 3.64 1.48 -2.29
C SER A 27 2.91 2.75 -1.83
N GLY A 28 1.67 2.92 -2.27
CA GLY A 28 0.82 3.99 -1.75
C GLY A 28 0.56 3.88 -0.24
N LEU A 29 0.76 2.68 0.32
CA LEU A 29 0.71 2.41 1.74
C LEU A 29 1.86 3.09 2.50
N HIS A 30 3.07 3.17 1.95
CA HIS A 30 4.17 3.93 2.58
C HIS A 30 3.84 5.42 2.67
N VAL A 31 3.28 6.00 1.60
CA VAL A 31 2.83 7.41 1.58
C VAL A 31 1.77 7.65 2.66
N GLY A 32 0.77 6.78 2.75
CA GLY A 32 -0.27 6.86 3.78
C GLY A 32 0.26 6.66 5.21
N MET A 33 1.21 5.74 5.41
CA MET A 33 1.85 5.52 6.71
C MET A 33 2.63 6.75 7.16
N VAL A 34 3.46 7.34 6.29
CA VAL A 34 4.20 8.58 6.57
C VAL A 34 3.24 9.70 6.93
N ALA A 35 2.17 9.90 6.16
CA ALA A 35 1.17 10.91 6.45
C ALA A 35 0.49 10.69 7.82
N SER A 36 0.10 9.45 8.12
CA SER A 36 -0.54 9.12 9.40
C SER A 36 0.37 9.34 10.61
N LEU A 37 1.67 9.02 10.48
CA LEU A 37 2.67 9.21 11.53
C LEU A 37 2.86 10.70 11.81
N ILE A 38 3.05 11.51 10.75
CA ILE A 38 3.23 12.95 10.87
C ILE A 38 1.98 13.61 11.47
N TYR A 39 0.79 13.27 10.96
CA TYR A 39 -0.46 13.79 11.48
C TYR A 39 -0.64 13.45 12.97
N LYS A 40 -0.30 12.22 13.38
CA LYS A 40 -0.38 11.79 14.78
C LYS A 40 0.62 12.53 15.66
N ILE A 41 1.88 12.69 15.25
CA ILE A 41 2.89 13.45 16.00
C ILE A 41 2.41 14.90 16.19
N LEU A 42 1.97 15.57 15.12
CA LEU A 42 1.48 16.94 15.21
C LEU A 42 0.19 17.05 16.04
N SER A 43 -0.62 15.99 16.10
CA SER A 43 -1.79 15.94 16.98
C SER A 43 -1.43 15.88 18.46
N LEU A 44 -0.33 15.21 18.82
CA LEU A 44 0.18 15.14 20.20
C LEU A 44 0.81 16.47 20.64
N LEU A 45 1.33 17.25 19.70
CA LEU A 45 1.90 18.58 19.94
C LEU A 45 0.85 19.70 20.00
N ALA A 46 -0.43 19.37 20.12
CA ALA A 46 -1.56 20.30 20.27
C ALA A 46 -1.72 21.36 19.15
N PHE A 47 -1.23 21.09 17.93
CA PHE A 47 -1.49 21.97 16.78
C PHE A 47 -2.96 21.96 16.35
N SER A 48 -3.43 23.07 15.76
CA SER A 48 -4.78 23.18 15.21
C SER A 48 -5.04 22.16 14.09
N SER A 49 -6.31 21.80 13.86
CA SER A 49 -6.71 20.84 12.79
C SER A 49 -6.19 21.26 11.40
N ALA A 50 -6.29 22.55 11.08
CA ALA A 50 -5.83 23.10 9.81
C ALA A 50 -4.29 23.05 9.69
N SER A 51 -3.57 23.49 10.71
CA SER A 51 -2.09 23.50 10.71
C SER A 51 -1.53 22.09 10.59
N ARG A 52 -2.09 21.12 11.32
CA ARG A 52 -1.70 19.70 11.23
C ARG A 52 -1.86 19.16 9.82
N SER A 53 -2.98 19.50 9.17
CA SER A 53 -3.30 19.04 7.83
C SER A 53 -2.35 19.60 6.79
N ILE A 54 -2.13 20.93 6.81
CA ILE A 54 -1.21 21.61 5.89
C ILE A 54 0.21 21.04 6.04
N ALA A 55 0.71 20.93 7.27
CA ALA A 55 2.04 20.39 7.53
C ALA A 55 2.17 18.92 7.09
N THR A 56 1.13 18.11 7.33
CA THR A 56 1.10 16.70 6.89
C THR A 56 1.15 16.59 5.37
N LEU A 57 0.37 17.40 4.64
CA LEU A 57 0.37 17.40 3.18
C LEU A 57 1.70 17.87 2.60
N PHE A 58 2.28 18.92 3.18
CA PHE A 58 3.58 19.42 2.76
C PHE A 58 4.67 18.36 2.95
N ALA A 59 4.76 17.76 4.14
CA ALA A 59 5.76 16.76 4.43
C ALA A 59 5.57 15.46 3.62
N THR A 60 4.31 15.03 3.42
CA THR A 60 4.01 13.87 2.57
C THR A 60 4.30 14.16 1.10
N GLY A 61 4.06 15.39 0.64
CA GLY A 61 4.42 15.84 -0.70
C GLY A 61 5.94 15.87 -0.91
N ALA A 62 6.70 16.36 0.08
CA ALA A 62 8.16 16.30 0.06
C ALA A 62 8.66 14.85 0.01
N TYR A 63 8.08 13.96 0.82
CA TYR A 63 8.38 12.52 0.75
C TYR A 63 8.06 11.94 -0.63
N ALA A 64 6.89 12.26 -1.19
CA ALA A 64 6.49 11.81 -2.53
C ALA A 64 7.45 12.31 -3.64
N ALA A 65 8.02 13.50 -3.48
CA ALA A 65 9.01 14.05 -4.41
C ALA A 65 10.35 13.32 -4.29
N ILE A 66 10.83 13.08 -3.07
CA ILE A 66 12.05 12.29 -2.80
C ILE A 66 11.89 10.85 -3.32
N ALA A 67 10.68 10.30 -3.19
CA ALA A 67 10.26 9.01 -3.72
C ALA A 67 10.24 8.94 -5.27
N GLY A 68 10.47 10.05 -5.98
CA GLY A 68 10.53 10.09 -7.44
C GLY A 68 9.19 10.33 -8.14
N TRP A 69 8.14 10.71 -7.39
CA TRP A 69 6.86 11.22 -7.92
C TRP A 69 6.21 10.35 -9.01
N GLY A 70 6.39 9.02 -8.95
CA GLY A 70 5.79 8.09 -9.90
C GLY A 70 4.25 8.04 -9.81
N LEU A 71 3.59 7.53 -10.85
CA LEU A 71 2.12 7.42 -10.90
C LEU A 71 1.48 6.78 -9.65
N PRO A 72 2.02 5.67 -9.07
CA PRO A 72 1.47 5.11 -7.83
C PRO A 72 1.57 6.06 -6.64
N VAL A 73 2.66 6.83 -6.54
CA VAL A 73 2.91 7.80 -5.48
C VAL A 73 1.95 8.99 -5.60
N GLN A 74 1.72 9.48 -6.82
CA GLN A 74 0.76 10.57 -7.07
C GLN A 74 -0.65 10.18 -6.64
N ARG A 75 -1.14 9.00 -7.03
CA ARG A 75 -2.46 8.53 -6.61
C ARG A 75 -2.56 8.39 -5.09
N ALA A 76 -1.55 7.83 -4.46
CA ALA A 76 -1.50 7.69 -3.02
C ALA A 76 -1.48 9.04 -2.30
N PHE A 77 -0.75 10.02 -2.82
CA PHE A 77 -0.73 11.39 -2.32
C PHE A 77 -2.11 12.05 -2.44
N VAL A 78 -2.78 11.94 -3.59
CA VAL A 78 -4.14 12.47 -3.79
C VAL A 78 -5.14 11.80 -2.85
N MET A 79 -5.12 10.48 -2.72
CA MET A 79 -5.98 9.75 -1.77
C MET A 79 -5.73 10.21 -0.33
N THR A 80 -4.47 10.35 0.06
CA THR A 80 -4.07 10.84 1.38
C THR A 80 -4.55 12.27 1.59
N ALA A 81 -4.45 13.13 0.57
CA ALA A 81 -4.90 14.51 0.64
C ALA A 81 -6.40 14.62 0.89
N VAL A 82 -7.21 13.82 0.18
CA VAL A 82 -8.66 13.78 0.39
C VAL A 82 -9.01 13.33 1.80
N VAL A 83 -8.32 12.33 2.36
CA VAL A 83 -8.54 11.87 3.74
C VAL A 83 -8.14 12.94 4.75
N VAL A 84 -6.94 13.53 4.62
CA VAL A 84 -6.44 14.56 5.53
C VAL A 84 -7.35 15.79 5.51
N VAL A 85 -7.74 16.28 4.32
CA VAL A 85 -8.69 17.40 4.20
C VAL A 85 -10.07 17.02 4.74
N GLY A 86 -10.57 15.83 4.40
CA GLY A 86 -11.88 15.37 4.86
C GLY A 86 -11.96 15.30 6.40
N THR A 87 -10.92 14.81 7.05
CA THR A 87 -10.83 14.77 8.51
C THR A 87 -10.60 16.14 9.14
N SER A 88 -9.91 17.05 8.46
CA SER A 88 -9.61 18.39 8.98
C SER A 88 -10.83 19.29 9.04
N LEU A 89 -11.78 19.08 8.12
CA LEU A 89 -13.05 19.79 8.04
C LEU A 89 -13.99 19.52 9.22
N GLN A 90 -13.67 18.56 10.10
CA GLN A 90 -14.48 18.17 11.27
C GLN A 90 -15.95 17.86 10.94
N ARG A 91 -16.23 17.47 9.69
CA ARG A 91 -17.55 17.03 9.23
C ARG A 91 -17.60 15.51 9.24
N ASN A 92 -18.76 14.96 9.53
CA ASN A 92 -19.03 13.52 9.41
C ASN A 92 -19.14 13.11 7.93
N ILE A 93 -18.03 13.23 7.19
CA ILE A 93 -17.93 12.78 5.80
C ILE A 93 -17.83 11.26 5.82
N SER A 94 -18.73 10.60 5.08
CA SER A 94 -18.68 9.13 5.00
C SER A 94 -17.40 8.66 4.30
N VAL A 95 -16.88 7.51 4.71
CA VAL A 95 -15.67 6.92 4.10
C VAL A 95 -15.87 6.62 2.61
N ALA A 96 -17.11 6.29 2.21
CA ALA A 96 -17.47 6.12 0.80
C ALA A 96 -17.36 7.44 0.02
N THR A 97 -17.82 8.55 0.60
CA THR A 97 -17.66 9.89 0.01
C THR A 97 -16.18 10.22 -0.19
N MET A 98 -15.33 9.99 0.83
CA MET A 98 -13.88 10.22 0.68
C MET A 98 -13.28 9.36 -0.44
N PHE A 99 -13.67 8.09 -0.55
CA PHE A 99 -13.21 7.19 -1.61
C PHE A 99 -13.59 7.69 -3.00
N PHE A 100 -14.86 8.04 -3.22
CA PHE A 100 -15.33 8.54 -4.51
C PHE A 100 -14.77 9.94 -4.84
N SER A 101 -14.58 10.80 -3.84
CA SER A 101 -13.88 12.08 -4.01
C SER A 101 -12.43 11.88 -4.44
N ALA A 102 -11.71 10.91 -3.86
CA ALA A 102 -10.36 10.57 -4.28
C ALA A 102 -10.31 9.99 -5.70
N LEU A 103 -11.26 9.12 -6.05
CA LEU A 103 -11.41 8.60 -7.41
C LEU A 103 -11.62 9.73 -8.41
N PHE A 104 -12.56 10.63 -8.12
CA PHE A 104 -12.87 11.78 -8.95
C PHE A 104 -11.66 12.73 -9.10
N ALA A 105 -10.97 13.04 -8.00
CA ALA A 105 -9.80 13.91 -8.01
C ALA A 105 -8.66 13.32 -8.87
N VAL A 106 -8.38 12.01 -8.74
CA VAL A 106 -7.37 11.34 -9.58
C VAL A 106 -7.74 11.43 -11.06
N LEU A 107 -9.01 11.23 -11.42
CA LEU A 107 -9.46 11.28 -12.82
C LEU A 107 -9.46 12.68 -13.41
N ILE A 108 -9.64 13.73 -12.60
CA ILE A 108 -9.48 15.12 -13.05
C ILE A 108 -8.02 15.42 -13.35
N ILE A 109 -7.12 15.00 -12.45
CA ILE A 109 -5.68 15.28 -12.59
C ILE A 109 -5.09 14.46 -13.76
N GLU A 110 -5.50 13.20 -13.90
CA GLU A 110 -5.01 12.30 -14.94
C GLU A 110 -6.18 11.48 -15.52
N PRO A 111 -6.87 11.98 -16.57
CA PRO A 111 -8.01 11.29 -17.18
C PRO A 111 -7.64 9.92 -17.76
N PHE A 112 -6.42 9.77 -18.26
CA PHE A 112 -5.90 8.52 -18.81
C PHE A 112 -5.50 7.49 -17.74
N ALA A 113 -5.64 7.82 -16.45
CA ALA A 113 -5.34 6.88 -15.37
C ALA A 113 -6.13 5.57 -15.46
N VAL A 114 -7.33 5.60 -16.05
CA VAL A 114 -8.19 4.41 -16.27
C VAL A 114 -7.53 3.36 -17.18
N LEU A 115 -6.62 3.78 -18.07
CA LEU A 115 -5.87 2.88 -18.95
C LEU A 115 -4.73 2.16 -18.23
N ASN A 116 -4.31 2.66 -17.06
CA ASN A 116 -3.22 2.10 -16.30
C ASN A 116 -3.72 0.97 -15.38
N ILE A 117 -3.14 -0.23 -15.52
CA ILE A 117 -3.43 -1.39 -14.65
C ILE A 117 -3.28 -1.05 -13.16
N GLY A 118 -2.26 -0.26 -12.81
CA GLY A 118 -1.98 0.13 -11.43
C GLY A 118 -3.10 0.97 -10.79
N PHE A 119 -3.90 1.70 -11.57
CA PHE A 119 -5.06 2.44 -11.07
C PHE A 119 -6.11 1.48 -10.52
N TRP A 120 -6.53 0.50 -11.32
CA TRP A 120 -7.52 -0.51 -10.93
C TRP A 120 -7.08 -1.30 -9.71
N LEU A 121 -5.83 -1.75 -9.67
CA LEU A 121 -5.28 -2.47 -8.52
C LEU A 121 -5.29 -1.62 -7.24
N SER A 122 -4.95 -0.32 -7.34
CA SER A 122 -4.93 0.58 -6.17
C SER A 122 -6.34 0.80 -5.62
N PHE A 123 -7.30 1.14 -6.48
CA PHE A 123 -8.68 1.41 -6.06
C PHE A 123 -9.40 0.14 -5.61
N ALA A 124 -9.14 -1.01 -6.24
CA ALA A 124 -9.69 -2.30 -5.82
C ALA A 124 -9.20 -2.70 -4.42
N ALA A 125 -7.91 -2.48 -4.11
CA ALA A 125 -7.36 -2.76 -2.79
C ALA A 125 -8.07 -1.93 -1.70
N VAL A 126 -8.17 -0.61 -1.92
CA VAL A 126 -8.83 0.30 -0.97
C VAL A 126 -10.33 -0.04 -0.86
N PHE A 127 -11.01 -0.25 -1.98
CA PHE A 127 -12.41 -0.66 -1.99
C PHE A 127 -12.65 -1.93 -1.18
N SER A 128 -11.81 -2.96 -1.34
CA SER A 128 -11.93 -4.23 -0.62
C SER A 128 -11.83 -4.03 0.89
N LEU A 129 -10.88 -3.20 1.34
CA LEU A 129 -10.75 -2.84 2.76
C LEU A 129 -11.98 -2.07 3.25
N LEU A 130 -12.43 -1.07 2.50
CA LEU A 130 -13.60 -0.28 2.89
C LEU A 130 -14.86 -1.13 2.94
N TYR A 131 -15.08 -1.99 1.96
CA TYR A 131 -16.23 -2.89 1.93
C TYR A 131 -16.22 -3.88 3.11
N ALA A 132 -15.04 -4.38 3.50
CA ALA A 132 -14.88 -5.36 4.57
C ALA A 132 -14.79 -4.76 6.00
N PHE A 133 -14.54 -3.46 6.15
CA PHE A 133 -14.30 -2.84 7.46
C PHE A 133 -15.12 -1.57 7.74
N SER A 134 -15.61 -0.85 6.72
CA SER A 134 -16.31 0.42 6.93
C SER A 134 -17.58 0.22 7.77
N GLY A 135 -17.78 1.11 8.75
CA GLY A 135 -18.93 1.08 9.66
C GLY A 135 -18.92 -0.05 10.69
N ARG A 136 -17.80 -0.76 10.89
CA ARG A 136 -17.70 -1.90 11.82
C ARG A 136 -16.79 -1.56 13.00
N VAL A 137 -17.27 -1.81 14.21
CA VAL A 137 -16.40 -1.83 15.41
C VAL A 137 -15.44 -3.01 15.25
N PRO A 138 -14.11 -2.81 15.39
CA PRO A 138 -13.19 -3.93 15.35
C PRO A 138 -13.52 -4.90 16.48
N LEU A 139 -14.03 -6.08 16.12
CA LEU A 139 -14.39 -7.15 17.06
C LEU A 139 -13.19 -7.67 17.88
N VAL A 140 -11.97 -7.32 17.46
CA VAL A 140 -10.73 -7.82 18.04
C VAL A 140 -9.78 -6.64 18.23
N SER A 141 -9.36 -6.41 19.48
CA SER A 141 -8.41 -5.36 19.87
C SER A 141 -6.97 -5.66 19.46
N ASN A 142 -6.68 -6.89 19.02
CA ASN A 142 -5.31 -7.33 18.78
C ASN A 142 -4.82 -6.90 17.39
N TRP A 143 -3.76 -6.08 17.36
CA TRP A 143 -3.19 -5.52 16.14
C TRP A 143 -2.79 -6.59 15.12
N LEU A 144 -2.26 -7.73 15.60
CA LEU A 144 -1.80 -8.82 14.74
C LEU A 144 -2.96 -9.46 13.97
N ILE A 145 -4.07 -9.72 14.65
CA ILE A 145 -5.28 -10.31 14.05
C ILE A 145 -5.88 -9.34 13.03
N SER A 146 -5.90 -8.04 13.34
CA SER A 146 -6.35 -7.00 12.41
C SER A 146 -5.49 -6.94 11.15
N SER A 147 -4.15 -7.01 11.30
CA SER A 147 -3.19 -7.05 10.19
C SER A 147 -3.35 -8.30 9.33
N VAL A 148 -3.48 -9.48 9.94
CA VAL A 148 -3.74 -10.73 9.19
C VAL A 148 -5.04 -10.62 8.40
N ARG A 149 -6.11 -10.14 9.04
CA ARG A 149 -7.41 -10.00 8.38
C ARG A 149 -7.38 -9.00 7.24
N SER A 150 -6.68 -7.86 7.38
CA SER A 150 -6.56 -6.88 6.30
C SER A 150 -5.80 -7.44 5.10
N GLN A 151 -4.73 -8.22 5.32
CA GLN A 151 -4.03 -8.92 4.25
C GLN A 151 -4.92 -9.91 3.51
N TRP A 152 -5.68 -10.73 4.24
CA TRP A 152 -6.63 -11.67 3.62
C TRP A 152 -7.72 -10.98 2.80
N VAL A 153 -8.30 -9.91 3.34
CA VAL A 153 -9.32 -9.11 2.64
C VAL A 153 -8.76 -8.53 1.34
N VAL A 154 -7.57 -7.95 1.38
CA VAL A 154 -6.94 -7.36 0.19
C VAL A 154 -6.58 -8.46 -0.82
N TYR A 155 -5.99 -9.56 -0.35
CA TYR A 155 -5.63 -10.69 -1.21
C TYR A 155 -6.86 -11.23 -1.95
N ILE A 156 -7.93 -11.55 -1.22
CA ILE A 156 -9.16 -12.08 -1.83
C ILE A 156 -9.88 -11.02 -2.68
N GLY A 157 -9.94 -9.78 -2.20
CA GLY A 157 -10.56 -8.67 -2.91
C GLY A 157 -9.90 -8.36 -4.26
N MET A 158 -8.58 -8.54 -4.33
CA MET A 158 -7.79 -8.29 -5.53
C MET A 158 -7.64 -9.51 -6.43
N LEU A 159 -7.96 -10.73 -5.97
CA LEU A 159 -7.79 -11.99 -6.72
C LEU A 159 -8.28 -11.89 -8.18
N PRO A 160 -9.54 -11.48 -8.46
CA PRO A 160 -10.05 -11.44 -9.82
C PRO A 160 -9.29 -10.45 -10.70
N TRP A 161 -8.92 -9.29 -10.13
CA TRP A 161 -8.15 -8.26 -10.82
C TRP A 161 -6.72 -8.70 -11.13
N MET A 162 -6.06 -9.39 -10.21
CA MET A 162 -4.72 -9.93 -10.43
C MET A 162 -4.72 -10.98 -11.54
N LEU A 163 -5.69 -11.91 -11.53
CA LEU A 163 -5.79 -12.93 -12.57
C LEU A 163 -6.15 -12.33 -13.95
N TYR A 164 -7.03 -11.33 -14.00
CA TYR A 164 -7.44 -10.70 -15.24
C TYR A 164 -6.40 -9.75 -15.84
N LEU A 165 -5.71 -8.94 -15.01
CA LEU A 165 -4.79 -7.91 -15.50
C LEU A 165 -3.32 -8.38 -15.54
N LEU A 166 -2.91 -9.26 -14.63
CA LEU A 166 -1.52 -9.70 -14.51
C LEU A 166 -1.28 -11.13 -15.01
N HIS A 167 -2.36 -11.93 -15.18
CA HIS A 167 -2.31 -13.35 -15.60
C HIS A 167 -1.44 -14.26 -14.71
N GLN A 168 -1.04 -13.76 -13.54
CA GLN A 168 -0.18 -14.43 -12.60
C GLN A 168 -0.65 -14.15 -11.17
N LEU A 169 -0.53 -15.16 -10.33
CA LEU A 169 -0.86 -15.08 -8.92
C LEU A 169 0.23 -15.76 -8.10
N SER A 170 0.73 -15.09 -7.07
CA SER A 170 1.58 -15.72 -6.06
C SER A 170 0.74 -16.16 -4.87
N TRP A 171 0.72 -17.47 -4.60
CA TRP A 171 -0.05 -18.04 -3.46
C TRP A 171 0.52 -17.62 -2.11
N ILE A 172 1.83 -17.40 -2.04
CA ILE A 172 2.52 -17.04 -0.80
C ILE A 172 2.46 -15.54 -0.51
N SER A 173 1.95 -14.73 -1.44
CA SER A 173 2.01 -13.27 -1.36
C SER A 173 1.42 -12.71 -0.07
N TRP A 174 0.27 -13.23 0.39
CA TRP A 174 -0.34 -12.77 1.65
C TRP A 174 0.54 -13.02 2.88
N VAL A 175 1.26 -14.15 2.91
CA VAL A 175 2.20 -14.49 4.00
C VAL A 175 3.42 -13.57 3.95
N VAL A 176 4.01 -13.43 2.78
CA VAL A 176 5.21 -12.58 2.61
C VAL A 176 4.87 -11.13 2.93
N ASN A 177 3.73 -10.62 2.45
CA ASN A 177 3.28 -9.24 2.71
C ASN A 177 2.95 -9.00 4.18
N LEU A 178 2.46 -10.00 4.92
CA LEU A 178 2.20 -9.88 6.36
C LEU A 178 3.47 -9.54 7.15
N ALA A 179 4.62 -10.08 6.74
CA ALA A 179 5.92 -9.77 7.35
C ALA A 179 6.58 -8.54 6.71
N ALA A 180 6.55 -8.46 5.38
CA ALA A 180 7.26 -7.43 4.63
C ALA A 180 6.66 -6.02 4.83
N ILE A 181 5.33 -5.88 4.96
CA ILE A 181 4.69 -4.57 5.16
C ILE A 181 5.09 -3.94 6.49
N PRO A 182 4.96 -4.60 7.66
CA PRO A 182 5.44 -4.05 8.92
C PRO A 182 6.96 -3.80 8.90
N TRP A 183 7.73 -4.72 8.32
CA TRP A 183 9.19 -4.58 8.27
C TRP A 183 9.63 -3.36 7.47
N ILE A 184 9.14 -3.21 6.24
CA ILE A 184 9.53 -2.10 5.37
C ILE A 184 8.83 -0.80 5.83
N GLY A 185 7.52 -0.85 6.05
CA GLY A 185 6.72 0.34 6.32
C GLY A 185 6.89 0.94 7.70
N LEU A 186 7.05 0.12 8.75
CA LEU A 186 7.15 0.61 10.14
C LEU A 186 8.59 0.68 10.66
N LEU A 187 9.52 -0.11 10.11
CA LEU A 187 10.93 -0.06 10.52
C LEU A 187 11.78 0.69 9.49
N ALA A 188 11.82 0.20 8.24
CA ALA A 188 12.77 0.74 7.26
C ALA A 188 12.44 2.20 6.86
N VAL A 189 11.18 2.52 6.53
CA VAL A 189 10.81 3.87 6.08
C VAL A 189 11.06 4.93 7.15
N PRO A 190 10.61 4.79 8.42
CA PRO A 190 10.92 5.77 9.46
C PRO A 190 12.42 5.90 9.71
N MET A 191 13.16 4.80 9.65
CA MET A 191 14.61 4.81 9.84
C MET A 191 15.33 5.57 8.73
N VAL A 192 14.91 5.42 7.47
CA VAL A 192 15.41 6.20 6.34
C VAL A 192 15.10 7.68 6.54
N LEU A 193 13.88 8.04 6.97
CA LEU A 193 13.52 9.42 7.25
C LEU A 193 14.39 10.04 8.35
N VAL A 194 14.60 9.32 9.46
CA VAL A 194 15.51 9.74 10.54
C VAL A 194 16.93 9.89 10.03
N THR A 195 17.40 8.96 9.20
CA THR A 195 18.73 9.01 8.60
C THR A 195 18.90 10.26 7.73
N ILE A 196 17.91 10.59 6.89
CA ILE A 196 17.90 11.81 6.08
C ILE A 196 17.98 13.05 6.96
N VAL A 197 17.15 13.15 8.00
CA VAL A 197 17.18 14.30 8.92
C VAL A 197 18.52 14.39 9.64
N SER A 198 19.07 13.27 10.12
CA SER A 198 20.35 13.23 10.81
C SER A 198 21.53 13.64 9.93
N SER A 199 21.41 13.46 8.61
CA SER A 199 22.46 13.82 7.65
C SER A 199 22.74 15.32 7.58
N PHE A 200 21.78 16.16 7.99
CA PHE A 200 21.98 17.60 8.13
C PHE A 200 22.79 18.01 9.36
N PHE A 201 22.96 17.12 10.36
CA PHE A 201 23.67 17.44 11.59
C PHE A 201 25.10 16.90 11.59
N THR A 202 25.31 15.62 11.25
CA THR A 202 26.66 15.01 11.30
C THR A 202 26.76 13.78 10.38
N ILE A 203 27.87 13.70 9.64
CA ILE A 203 28.18 12.59 8.71
C ILE A 203 28.25 11.24 9.42
N SER A 204 28.78 11.17 10.64
CA SER A 204 28.91 9.92 11.42
C SER A 204 27.56 9.30 11.81
N ILE A 205 26.55 10.13 12.14
CA ILE A 205 25.21 9.64 12.47
C ILE A 205 24.51 9.17 11.20
N ALA A 206 24.69 9.92 10.09
CA ALA A 206 24.15 9.54 8.79
C ALA A 206 24.71 8.21 8.29
N SER A 207 26.02 7.98 8.41
CA SER A 207 26.65 6.74 7.96
C SER A 207 26.16 5.55 8.78
N LEU A 208 26.00 5.69 10.10
CA LEU A 208 25.39 4.67 10.96
C LEU A 208 23.93 4.40 10.60
N GLY A 209 23.14 5.45 10.35
CA GLY A 209 21.75 5.30 9.88
C GLY A 209 21.66 4.53 8.56
N LEU A 210 22.54 4.85 7.60
CA LEU A 210 22.62 4.18 6.30
C LEU A 210 23.04 2.71 6.41
N THR A 211 24.01 2.37 7.27
CA THR A 211 24.45 0.98 7.45
C THR A 211 23.34 0.13 8.07
N LEU A 212 22.62 0.66 9.06
CA LEU A 212 21.48 -0.03 9.65
C LEU A 212 20.32 -0.19 8.65
N CYS A 213 20.01 0.85 7.86
CA CYS A 213 19.02 0.75 6.78
C CYS A 213 19.41 -0.34 5.76
N SER A 214 20.68 -0.39 5.37
CA SER A 214 21.23 -1.41 4.47
C SER A 214 21.06 -2.82 5.05
N GLN A 215 21.41 -3.02 6.32
CA GLN A 215 21.25 -4.31 7.00
C GLN A 215 19.78 -4.76 7.06
N LEU A 216 18.87 -3.84 7.41
CA LEU A 216 17.44 -4.14 7.44
C LEU A 216 16.87 -4.53 6.07
N LEU A 217 17.30 -3.83 5.02
CA LEU A 217 16.90 -4.15 3.64
C LEU A 217 17.49 -5.47 3.17
N ASN A 218 18.75 -5.76 3.48
CA ASN A 218 19.40 -7.04 3.15
C ASN A 218 18.70 -8.22 3.83
N LEU A 219 18.27 -8.07 5.08
CA LEU A 219 17.48 -9.09 5.78
C LEU A 219 16.12 -9.32 5.10
N ALA A 220 15.42 -8.25 4.72
CA ALA A 220 14.17 -8.37 3.97
C ALA A 220 14.38 -9.07 2.62
N TRP A 221 15.48 -8.77 1.94
CA TRP A 221 15.88 -9.42 0.69
C TRP A 221 16.18 -10.90 0.85
N ALA A 222 16.90 -11.30 1.89
CA ALA A 222 17.18 -12.70 2.16
C ALA A 222 15.90 -13.52 2.33
N VAL A 223 14.88 -12.96 3.01
CA VAL A 223 13.58 -13.61 3.19
C VAL A 223 12.83 -13.72 1.85
N ILE A 224 12.81 -12.65 1.05
CA ILE A 224 12.14 -12.65 -0.26
C ILE A 224 12.80 -13.65 -1.21
N ASP A 225 14.12 -13.67 -1.27
CA ASP A 225 14.86 -14.60 -2.11
C ASP A 225 14.66 -16.05 -1.69
N TRP A 226 14.65 -16.33 -0.37
CA TRP A 226 14.34 -17.65 0.16
C TRP A 226 12.96 -18.14 -0.30
N PHE A 227 11.92 -17.31 -0.21
CA PHE A 227 10.58 -17.69 -0.70
C PHE A 227 10.51 -17.78 -2.23
N ALA A 228 11.29 -16.98 -2.96
CA ALA A 228 11.31 -16.99 -4.42
C ALA A 228 11.82 -18.32 -5.00
N GLN A 229 12.64 -19.07 -4.25
CA GLN A 229 13.17 -20.38 -4.66
C GLN A 229 12.09 -21.47 -4.76
N TRP A 230 10.99 -21.34 -4.01
CA TRP A 230 9.94 -22.36 -3.91
C TRP A 230 8.87 -22.25 -5.02
N ASN A 231 8.96 -21.23 -5.88
CA ASN A 231 8.10 -20.96 -7.03
C ASN A 231 6.59 -21.17 -6.78
N PHE A 232 6.02 -20.41 -5.84
CA PHE A 232 4.58 -20.40 -5.54
C PHE A 232 3.72 -19.63 -6.56
N VAL A 233 4.19 -19.46 -7.79
CA VAL A 233 3.48 -18.71 -8.83
C VAL A 233 2.57 -19.62 -9.61
N HIS A 234 1.31 -19.24 -9.68
CA HIS A 234 0.34 -19.80 -10.58
C HIS A 234 0.15 -18.87 -11.78
N TYR A 235 0.37 -19.41 -12.97
CA TYR A 235 0.05 -18.75 -14.22
C TYR A 235 -1.28 -19.27 -14.73
N SER A 236 -2.19 -18.37 -15.08
CA SER A 236 -3.50 -18.72 -15.61
C SER A 236 -3.74 -17.98 -16.92
N ALA A 237 -4.41 -18.64 -17.87
CA ALA A 237 -4.97 -17.92 -19.01
C ALA A 237 -5.93 -16.82 -18.52
N PRO A 238 -6.04 -15.69 -19.25
CA PRO A 238 -6.95 -14.62 -18.87
C PRO A 238 -8.37 -15.18 -18.72
N PRO A 239 -9.02 -14.97 -17.56
CA PRO A 239 -10.40 -15.39 -17.39
C PRO A 239 -11.29 -14.64 -18.39
N THR A 240 -12.32 -15.32 -18.89
CA THR A 240 -13.35 -14.66 -19.70
C THR A 240 -14.09 -13.62 -18.84
N LEU A 241 -14.70 -12.62 -19.47
CA LEU A 241 -15.48 -11.59 -18.76
C LEU A 241 -16.60 -12.19 -17.90
N VAL A 242 -17.16 -13.34 -18.33
CA VAL A 242 -18.15 -14.10 -17.55
C VAL A 242 -17.52 -14.67 -16.28
N LEU A 243 -16.36 -15.32 -16.39
CA LEU A 243 -15.68 -15.87 -15.22
C LEU A 243 -15.21 -14.77 -14.26
N LEU A 244 -14.75 -13.63 -14.80
CA LEU A 244 -14.39 -12.45 -14.02
C LEU A 244 -15.58 -11.90 -13.23
N SER A 245 -16.74 -11.75 -13.88
CA SER A 245 -17.94 -11.23 -13.23
C SER A 245 -18.46 -12.18 -12.15
N VAL A 246 -18.47 -13.50 -12.40
CA VAL A 246 -18.80 -14.51 -11.39
C VAL A 246 -17.81 -14.46 -10.22
N ALA A 247 -16.51 -14.37 -10.49
CA ALA A 247 -15.49 -14.27 -9.45
C ALA A 247 -15.65 -12.99 -8.60
N MET A 248 -15.95 -11.84 -9.23
CA MET A 248 -16.23 -10.59 -8.53
C MET A 248 -17.47 -10.70 -7.63
N ILE A 249 -18.55 -11.33 -8.11
CA ILE A 249 -19.74 -11.58 -7.29
C ILE A 249 -19.39 -12.49 -6.11
N GLY A 250 -18.63 -13.56 -6.33
CA GLY A 250 -18.17 -14.46 -5.28
C GLY A 250 -17.33 -13.76 -4.21
N VAL A 251 -16.40 -12.90 -4.63
CA VAL A 251 -15.57 -12.08 -3.72
C VAL A 251 -16.43 -11.10 -2.92
N LEU A 252 -17.37 -10.41 -3.57
CA LEU A 252 -18.30 -9.50 -2.88
C LEU A 252 -19.16 -10.26 -1.87
N ALA A 253 -19.68 -11.43 -2.23
CA ALA A 253 -20.46 -12.28 -1.33
C ALA A 253 -19.63 -12.77 -0.14
N LEU A 254 -18.39 -13.17 -0.36
CA LEU A 254 -17.49 -13.65 0.69
C LEU A 254 -17.05 -12.54 1.65
N LEU A 255 -16.83 -11.32 1.14
CA LEU A 255 -16.46 -10.15 1.94
C LEU A 255 -17.67 -9.40 2.52
N ALA A 256 -18.89 -9.82 2.14
CA ALA A 256 -20.13 -9.19 2.57
C ALA A 256 -20.27 -9.20 4.11
N PRO A 257 -20.90 -8.17 4.69
CA PRO A 257 -21.25 -8.20 6.10
C PRO A 257 -22.13 -9.42 6.44
N ARG A 258 -21.87 -10.05 7.60
CA ARG A 258 -22.74 -11.12 8.13
C ARG A 258 -24.17 -10.56 8.29
N GLY A 259 -25.13 -11.15 7.57
CA GLY A 259 -26.55 -10.75 7.58
C GLY A 259 -27.14 -10.29 6.25
N LEU A 260 -26.33 -10.12 5.19
CA LEU A 260 -26.82 -9.77 3.85
C LEU A 260 -27.23 -10.97 2.98
N LEU A 261 -26.66 -12.15 3.24
CA LEU A 261 -27.02 -13.38 2.56
C LEU A 261 -28.04 -14.14 3.41
N PRO A 262 -29.22 -14.51 2.87
CA PRO A 262 -30.11 -15.42 3.56
C PRO A 262 -29.38 -16.75 3.81
N LYS A 263 -29.53 -17.28 5.03
CA LYS A 263 -28.98 -18.60 5.41
C LYS A 263 -29.56 -19.71 4.57
#